data_AF-A0A2W0EJA7-F1
#
_entry.id   AF-A0A2W0EJA7-F1
#
_cell.length_a   1.000
_cell.length_b   1.000
_cell.length_c   1.000
_cell.angle_alpha   90.00
_cell.angle_beta   90.00
_cell.angle_gamma   90.00
#
_symmetry.space_group_name_H-M   'P 1'
#
loop_
_entity.id
_entity.type
_entity.pdbx_description
1 polymer ?
#
loop_
_entity_poly.entity_id
_entity_poly.type
_entity_poly.pdbx_seq_one_letter_code
_entity_poly.pdbx_strand_id
1 'polypeptide(L)'
;RLIEQMGGEIGVDSTPGEGSEFWISLSLPKTRDDAEDLPAAPLLGRRVAVLENHELARQALQHQLEDCGLSTTPFNTLESLTNGVTAAHQTDQAIDLAVLGITSNDMPP
;
A
#
# COMPACT_ATOMS: atom_id res chain seq x y z
N ARG A 1 -21.55 -21.82 -3.50
CA ARG A 1 -21.42 -21.58 -4.96
C ARG A 1 -20.07 -20.98 -5.37
N LEU A 2 -19.63 -19.81 -4.89
CA LEU A 2 -18.33 -19.25 -5.32
C LEU A 2 -17.14 -20.18 -5.06
N ILE A 3 -17.07 -20.79 -3.87
CA ILE A 3 -15.96 -21.66 -3.46
C ILE A 3 -15.95 -22.98 -4.24
N GLU A 4 -17.12 -23.59 -4.46
CA GLU A 4 -17.29 -24.77 -5.30
C GLU A 4 -16.91 -24.49 -6.77
N GLN A 5 -17.25 -23.30 -7.28
CA GLN A 5 -16.86 -22.85 -8.62
C GLN A 5 -15.35 -22.62 -8.76
N MET A 6 -14.67 -22.28 -7.67
CA MET A 6 -13.21 -22.20 -7.59
C MET A 6 -12.55 -23.58 -7.35
N GLY A 7 -13.33 -24.67 -7.30
CA GLY A 7 -12.81 -26.02 -7.05
C GLY A 7 -12.34 -26.24 -5.61
N GLY A 8 -12.81 -25.42 -4.67
CA GLY A 8 -12.53 -25.55 -3.24
C GLY A 8 -13.68 -26.12 -2.42
N GLU A 9 -13.42 -26.29 -1.13
CA GLU A 9 -14.36 -26.84 -0.14
C GLU A 9 -14.75 -25.78 0.89
N ILE A 10 -15.98 -25.82 1.38
CA ILE A 10 -16.49 -24.98 2.47
C ILE A 10 -17.18 -25.87 3.49
N GLY A 11 -16.96 -25.60 4.77
CA GLY A 11 -17.62 -26.30 5.86
C GLY A 11 -17.93 -25.39 7.04
N VAL A 12 -18.69 -25.94 7.97
CA VAL A 12 -19.00 -25.31 9.26
C VAL A 12 -18.88 -26.36 10.35
N ASP A 13 -18.21 -26.00 11.44
CA ASP A 13 -18.27 -26.73 12.70
C ASP A 13 -19.03 -25.87 13.71
N SER A 14 -20.07 -26.42 14.33
CA SER A 14 -20.86 -25.66 15.31
C SER A 14 -21.48 -26.57 16.35
N THR A 15 -21.21 -26.20 17.60
CA THR A 15 -21.87 -26.77 18.77
C THR A 15 -22.83 -25.73 19.35
N PRO A 16 -24.12 -26.07 19.57
CA PRO A 16 -25.09 -25.14 20.14
C PRO A 16 -24.59 -24.55 21.47
N GLY A 17 -24.49 -23.22 21.53
CA GLY A 17 -24.03 -22.49 22.71
C GLY A 17 -22.52 -22.19 22.76
N GLU A 18 -21.71 -22.75 21.87
CA GLU A 18 -20.25 -22.53 21.83
C GLU A 18 -19.79 -21.68 20.63
N GLY A 19 -20.69 -21.41 19.68
CA GLY A 19 -20.41 -20.65 18.47
C GLY A 19 -20.31 -21.52 17.22
N SER A 20 -19.88 -20.92 16.12
CA SER A 20 -19.72 -21.60 14.84
C SER A 20 -18.42 -21.18 14.17
N GLU A 21 -17.63 -22.15 13.73
CA GLU A 21 -16.45 -21.95 12.91
C GLU A 21 -16.80 -22.25 11.45
N PHE A 22 -16.57 -21.28 10.56
CA PHE A 22 -16.73 -21.45 9.12
C PHE A 22 -15.35 -21.49 8.48
N TRP A 23 -15.07 -22.53 7.69
CA TRP A 23 -13.78 -22.69 7.04
C TRP A 23 -13.94 -22.86 5.53
N ILE A 24 -12.94 -22.38 4.79
CA ILE A 24 -12.86 -22.49 3.34
C ILE A 24 -11.47 -23.00 2.96
N SER A 25 -11.41 -23.96 2.03
CA SER A 25 -10.17 -24.53 1.50
C SER A 25 -10.14 -24.35 -0.02
N LEU A 26 -9.11 -23.71 -0.55
CA LEU A 26 -8.95 -23.41 -1.97
C LEU A 26 -7.59 -23.92 -2.46
N SER A 27 -7.57 -24.68 -3.56
CA SER A 27 -6.34 -25.05 -4.25
C SER A 27 -6.00 -24.01 -5.31
N LEU A 28 -5.12 -23.07 -4.95
CA LEU A 28 -4.64 -22.05 -5.89
C LEU A 28 -3.33 -22.52 -6.54
N PRO A 29 -3.26 -22.62 -7.88
CA PRO A 29 -2.00 -22.92 -8.53
C PRO A 29 -1.00 -21.82 -8.18
N LYS A 30 0.15 -22.21 -7.62
CA LYS A 30 1.25 -21.27 -7.46
C LYS A 30 1.65 -20.79 -8.86
N THR A 31 1.62 -19.47 -9.06
CA THR A 31 2.27 -18.86 -10.21
C THR A 31 3.70 -19.39 -10.29
N ARG A 32 4.18 -19.69 -11.51
CA ARG A 32 5.57 -20.06 -11.73
C ARG A 32 6.44 -19.00 -11.04
N ASP A 33 7.48 -19.45 -10.39
CA ASP A 33 8.43 -18.59 -9.70
C ASP A 33 9.27 -17.88 -10.78
N ASP A 34 8.66 -16.95 -11.50
CA ASP A 34 9.29 -16.07 -12.47
C ASP A 34 10.08 -14.96 -11.73
N ALA A 35 10.16 -15.05 -10.40
CA ALA A 35 10.84 -14.12 -9.51
C ALA A 35 12.32 -13.93 -9.83
N GLU A 36 12.95 -14.88 -10.55
CA GLU A 36 14.35 -14.79 -10.94
C GLU A 36 14.62 -13.73 -12.02
N ASP A 37 13.60 -13.19 -12.70
CA ASP A 37 13.76 -12.22 -13.80
C ASP A 37 12.92 -10.94 -13.63
N LEU A 38 12.29 -10.74 -12.45
CA LEU A 38 11.68 -9.44 -12.17
C LEU A 38 12.79 -8.39 -12.02
N PRO A 39 12.83 -7.36 -12.89
CA PRO A 39 13.82 -6.29 -12.74
C PRO A 39 13.67 -5.71 -11.34
N ALA A 40 14.80 -5.51 -10.65
CA ALA A 40 14.82 -4.87 -9.34
C ALA A 40 13.90 -3.65 -9.37
N ALA A 41 12.99 -3.55 -8.39
CA ALA A 41 12.00 -2.48 -8.37
C ALA A 41 12.75 -1.16 -8.60
N PRO A 42 12.51 -0.43 -9.70
CA PRO A 42 13.39 0.65 -10.14
C PRO A 42 13.45 1.82 -9.15
N LEU A 43 12.59 1.78 -8.14
CA LEU A 43 12.43 2.78 -7.10
C LEU A 43 12.89 2.29 -5.72
N LEU A 44 13.52 1.11 -5.65
CA LEU A 44 13.95 0.50 -4.39
C LEU A 44 14.91 1.41 -3.61
N GLY A 45 14.56 1.70 -2.36
CA GLY A 45 15.33 2.56 -1.47
C GLY A 45 15.19 4.06 -1.73
N ARG A 46 14.46 4.48 -2.78
CA ARG A 46 14.15 5.89 -3.01
C ARG A 46 13.14 6.39 -2.00
N ARG A 47 13.24 7.66 -1.63
CA ARG A 47 12.48 8.23 -0.53
C ARG A 47 11.49 9.25 -1.06
N VAL A 48 10.23 9.09 -0.67
CA VAL A 48 9.10 9.85 -1.24
C VAL A 48 8.31 10.57 -0.16
N ALA A 49 8.08 11.88 -0.33
CA ALA A 49 7.13 12.63 0.47
C ALA A 49 5.71 12.40 -0.08
N VAL A 50 4.73 12.16 0.80
CA VAL A 50 3.32 12.00 0.40
C VAL A 50 2.50 13.06 1.12
N LEU A 51 1.96 14.03 0.39
CA LEU A 51 0.99 14.99 0.92
C LEU A 51 -0.41 14.53 0.51
N GLU A 52 -1.20 14.05 1.47
CA GLU A 52 -2.58 13.67 1.23
C GLU A 52 -3.40 13.90 2.50
N ASN A 53 -4.49 14.66 2.36
CA ASN A 53 -5.32 15.09 3.47
C ASN A 53 -6.36 14.02 3.84
N HIS A 54 -6.80 13.22 2.86
CA HIS A 54 -7.72 12.12 3.10
C HIS A 54 -6.97 10.87 3.59
N GLU A 55 -7.24 10.47 4.84
CA GLU A 55 -6.53 9.38 5.52
C GLU A 55 -6.51 8.06 4.74
N LEU A 56 -7.67 7.62 4.23
CA LEU A 56 -7.76 6.36 3.47
C LEU A 56 -6.98 6.43 2.15
N ALA A 57 -7.02 7.57 1.46
CA ALA A 57 -6.25 7.75 0.23
C ALA A 57 -4.74 7.75 0.52
N ARG A 58 -4.33 8.39 1.61
CA ARG A 58 -2.92 8.41 2.06
C ARG A 58 -2.42 7.01 2.38
N GLN A 59 -3.20 6.20 3.10
CA GLN A 59 -2.84 4.81 3.40
C GLN A 59 -2.74 3.96 2.13
N ALA A 60 -3.69 4.10 1.20
CA ALA A 60 -3.66 3.38 -0.06
C ALA A 60 -2.43 3.77 -0.91
N LEU A 61 -2.10 5.06 -0.98
CA LEU A 61 -0.92 5.56 -1.68
C LEU A 61 0.38 5.09 -1.02
N GLN A 62 0.44 5.11 0.31
CA GLN A 62 1.59 4.64 1.06
C GLN A 62 1.88 3.17 0.75
N HIS A 63 0.88 2.29 0.84
CA HIS A 63 1.04 0.88 0.51
C HIS A 63 1.51 0.68 -0.94
N GLN A 64 0.91 1.36 -1.92
CA GLN A 64 1.34 1.23 -3.32
C GLN A 64 2.79 1.67 -3.55
N LEU A 65 3.23 2.73 -2.87
CA LEU A 65 4.60 3.23 -2.99
C LEU A 65 5.60 2.31 -2.27
N GLU A 66 5.24 1.76 -1.12
CA GLU A 66 6.04 0.77 -0.39
C GLU A 66 6.16 -0.54 -1.19
N ASP A 67 5.09 -0.99 -1.85
CA ASP A 67 5.09 -2.15 -2.75
C ASP A 67 6.02 -1.94 -3.96
N CYS A 68 6.19 -0.68 -4.39
CA CYS A 68 7.17 -0.29 -5.41
C CYS A 68 8.61 -0.18 -4.87
N GLY A 69 8.82 -0.45 -3.58
CA GLY A 69 10.12 -0.40 -2.91
C GLY A 69 10.54 0.97 -2.39
N LEU A 70 9.65 1.98 -2.38
CA LEU A 70 9.96 3.31 -1.86
C LEU A 70 9.81 3.40 -0.34
N SER A 71 10.61 4.25 0.28
CA SER A 71 10.44 4.68 1.66
C SER A 71 9.57 5.93 1.71
N THR A 72 8.32 5.80 2.17
CA THR A 72 7.36 6.90 2.22
C THR A 72 7.44 7.71 3.51
N THR A 73 7.33 9.04 3.41
CA THR A 73 7.14 9.95 4.55
C THR A 73 5.84 10.74 4.36
N PRO A 74 4.81 10.50 5.17
CA PRO A 74 3.53 11.18 5.04
C PRO A 74 3.56 12.60 5.63
N PHE A 75 2.85 13.51 4.97
CA PHE A 75 2.59 14.88 5.37
C PHE A 75 1.10 15.18 5.20
N ASN A 76 0.58 16.07 6.05
CA ASN A 76 -0.83 16.47 6.06
C ASN A 76 -1.04 17.94 5.65
N THR A 77 0.05 18.71 5.53
CA THR A 77 0.02 20.10 5.08
C THR A 77 1.20 20.39 4.16
N LEU A 78 1.03 21.35 3.25
CA LEU A 78 2.12 21.79 2.40
C LEU A 78 3.29 22.33 3.24
N GLU A 79 3.01 23.09 4.30
CA GLU A 79 4.05 23.64 5.19
C GLU A 79 4.90 22.54 5.85
N SER A 80 4.29 21.49 6.38
CA SER A 80 5.03 20.37 6.99
C SER A 80 5.90 19.65 5.96
N LEU A 81 5.40 19.49 4.72
CA LEU A 81 6.17 18.93 3.61
C LEU A 81 7.37 19.81 3.29
N THR A 82 7.20 21.12 3.11
CA THR A 82 8.30 22.03 2.74
C THR A 82 9.38 22.05 3.82
N ASN A 83 8.97 22.09 5.09
CA ASN A 83 9.88 22.03 6.24
C ASN A 83 10.63 20.70 6.28
N GLY A 84 9.93 19.57 6.08
CA GLY A 84 10.52 18.24 6.05
C GLY A 84 11.53 18.09 4.91
N VAL A 85 11.17 18.51 3.69
CA VAL A 85 12.08 18.48 2.53
C VAL A 85 13.31 19.34 2.78
N THR A 86 13.14 20.56 3.30
CA THR A 86 14.25 21.50 3.56
C THR A 86 15.21 20.95 4.62
N ALA A 87 14.67 20.43 5.73
CA ALA A 87 15.47 19.85 6.80
C ALA A 87 16.26 18.62 6.33
N ALA A 88 15.65 17.80 5.47
CA ALA A 88 16.23 16.56 5.04
C ALA A 88 17.21 16.74 3.85
N HIS A 89 17.15 17.87 3.14
CA HIS A 89 17.97 18.16 1.97
C HIS A 89 19.49 18.19 2.25
N GLN A 90 19.91 18.53 3.47
CA GLN A 90 21.33 18.59 3.86
C GLN A 90 21.82 17.31 4.55
N THR A 91 21.03 16.24 4.52
CA THR A 91 21.33 14.97 5.17
C THR A 91 21.29 13.83 4.16
N ASP A 92 21.74 12.65 4.57
CA ASP A 92 21.53 11.40 3.81
C ASP A 92 20.03 11.04 3.68
N GLN A 93 19.17 11.81 4.34
CA GLN A 93 17.73 11.76 4.23
C GLN A 93 17.17 12.78 3.21
N ALA A 94 17.84 13.03 2.08
CA ALA A 94 17.31 13.89 1.00
C ALA A 94 16.18 13.21 0.20
N ILE A 95 15.03 13.87 0.03
CA ILE A 95 13.81 13.29 -0.58
C ILE A 95 13.95 13.32 -2.12
N ASP A 96 13.70 12.18 -2.78
CA ASP A 96 13.88 12.01 -4.23
C ASP A 96 12.65 12.43 -5.05
N LEU A 97 11.46 12.31 -4.45
CA LEU A 97 10.17 12.55 -5.10
C LEU A 97 9.14 13.07 -4.08
N ALA A 98 8.19 13.88 -4.54
CA ALA A 98 6.98 14.20 -3.78
C ALA A 98 5.73 13.81 -4.57
N VAL A 99 4.77 13.17 -3.89
CA VAL A 99 3.42 12.88 -4.40
C VAL A 99 2.46 13.81 -3.68
N LEU A 100 1.73 14.62 -4.43
CA LEU A 100 0.80 15.62 -3.92
C LEU A 100 -0.63 15.23 -4.31
N GLY A 101 -1.43 14.87 -3.31
CA GLY A 101 -2.88 14.77 -3.43
C GLY A 101 -3.46 16.17 -3.55
N ILE A 102 -3.79 16.57 -4.77
CA ILE A 102 -4.46 17.85 -5.05
C ILE A 102 -5.97 17.63 -5.11
N THR A 103 -6.72 18.47 -4.42
CA THR A 103 -8.16 18.59 -4.65
C THR A 103 -8.41 19.78 -5.57
N SER A 104 -9.54 19.80 -6.30
CA SER A 104 -9.91 20.95 -7.15
C SER A 104 -10.02 22.29 -6.40
N ASN A 105 -9.99 22.27 -5.07
CA ASN A 105 -9.97 23.45 -4.23
C ASN A 105 -8.55 24.03 -4.01
N ASP A 106 -7.50 23.23 -4.26
CA ASP A 106 -6.10 23.58 -4.02
C ASP A 106 -5.38 24.14 -5.27
N MET A 107 -6.01 24.06 -6.45
CA MET A 107 -5.61 24.79 -7.65
C MET A 107 -6.82 25.54 -8.23
N PRO A 108 -7.00 26.83 -7.88
CA PRO A 108 -7.93 27.67 -8.62
C PRO A 108 -7.47 27.79 -10.10
N PRO A 109 -8.40 27.99 -11.04
CA PRO A 109 -8.11 28.09 -12.47
C PRO A 109 -7.18 29.25 -12.83
#